data_AF-A0A5C6X3H2-F1
#
_entry.id   AF-A0A5C6X3H2-F1
#
_cell.length_a   1.000
_cell.length_b   1.000
_cell.length_c   1.000
_cell.angle_alpha   90.00
_cell.angle_beta   90.00
_cell.angle_gamma   90.00
#
_symmetry.space_group_name_H-M   'P 1'
#
loop_
_entity.id
_entity.type
_entity.pdbx_description
1 polymer ?
#
loop_
_entity_poly.entity_id
_entity_poly.type
_entity_poly.pdbx_seq_one_letter_code
_entity_poly.pdbx_strand_id
1 'polypeptide(L)'
;MDDAGQRESVSEEMASGEAANERLILSKSAELGGLIDQARALRALLVSLSAQAAKSAARARALREERARLEARLDAIFCELGAQVFDLFDQGRALEVGEGTGSLASCEADATTARDCDAATDAKVGTTHQGQVSEEVSDEARLSEATSSMRPEEPARKPPVLRVASSLSRTMKLRAGAKSQPATGARLVAHLLPDIRDQLGEPPLKVGSYAQVVGELGKLKAATDDDRLRAWEELPDEVQVALGCMITARYRHLQDETPAACRGVVQNDKDAVKILHRLSNHFSITRAGFVHGLARDHHPAHGARWSEDAAYYHRELARLAHDLYGEEVEEQSAPQNPERALGQIEALIDKSPPVDRIRALVEDILSTPGGLGGDDPRLVRLMRPFRDHLSGAALSKLRHAIDAAEAEKDAEPDFVEELLPEGWPWHAVLQNSRVVMVGGDTRSEAQARIENIFRPGSFEWIPVKKGENMRQVQALAGRMQKGSVDIVILLTDFLSHKASDQLTDAAGKSSVELVYCNRGYGVAQLREGIENFVKLDRAERSEA
;
A
#
# COMPACT_ATOMS: atom_id res chain seq x y z
N MET A 1 -34.82 -88.29 -9.34
CA MET A 1 -35.95 -87.35 -9.48
C MET A 1 -35.86 -86.44 -8.28
N ASP A 2 -35.29 -85.25 -8.43
CA ASP A 2 -35.39 -84.07 -7.53
C ASP A 2 -34.34 -83.00 -7.94
N ASP A 3 -34.20 -82.72 -9.24
CA ASP A 3 -33.23 -81.72 -9.77
C ASP A 3 -33.90 -80.66 -10.67
N ALA A 4 -35.19 -80.83 -10.98
CA ALA A 4 -35.96 -79.85 -11.75
C ALA A 4 -36.56 -78.74 -10.86
N GLY A 5 -36.94 -79.06 -9.62
CA GLY A 5 -37.53 -78.09 -8.68
C GLY A 5 -36.54 -77.07 -8.10
N GLN A 6 -35.25 -77.40 -8.02
CA GLN A 6 -34.22 -76.47 -7.52
C GLN A 6 -33.83 -75.38 -8.54
N ARG A 7 -34.08 -75.59 -9.84
CA ARG A 7 -33.77 -74.58 -10.87
C ARG A 7 -34.82 -73.49 -10.98
N GLU A 8 -36.10 -73.82 -10.75
CA GLU A 8 -37.18 -72.83 -10.76
C GLU A 8 -37.11 -71.91 -9.53
N SER A 9 -36.79 -72.43 -8.34
CA SER A 9 -36.68 -71.61 -7.12
C SER A 9 -35.52 -70.60 -7.18
N VAL A 10 -34.38 -70.97 -7.77
CA VAL A 10 -33.23 -70.06 -7.95
C VAL A 10 -33.54 -68.96 -8.97
N SER A 11 -34.32 -69.26 -10.01
CA SER A 11 -34.67 -68.28 -11.04
C SER A 11 -35.67 -67.23 -10.53
N GLU A 12 -36.57 -67.60 -9.61
CA GLU A 12 -37.55 -66.68 -9.01
C GLU A 12 -36.89 -65.74 -7.96
N GLU A 13 -35.93 -66.25 -7.17
CA GLU A 13 -35.14 -65.42 -6.26
C GLU A 13 -34.23 -64.42 -6.99
N MET A 14 -33.63 -64.83 -8.12
CA MET A 14 -32.81 -63.93 -8.95
C MET A 14 -33.64 -62.79 -9.57
N ALA A 15 -34.83 -63.10 -10.09
CA ALA A 15 -35.74 -62.10 -10.66
C ALA A 15 -36.25 -61.11 -9.60
N SER A 16 -36.48 -61.57 -8.36
CA SER A 16 -36.84 -60.70 -7.24
C SER A 16 -35.69 -59.78 -6.82
N GLY A 17 -34.45 -60.26 -6.89
CA GLY A 17 -33.25 -59.45 -6.62
C GLY A 17 -33.01 -58.35 -7.64
N GLU A 18 -33.19 -58.66 -8.93
CA GLU A 18 -33.02 -57.70 -10.03
C GLU A 18 -34.05 -56.57 -9.97
N ALA A 19 -35.33 -56.90 -9.75
CA ALA A 19 -36.39 -55.91 -9.60
C ALA A 19 -36.23 -55.03 -8.35
N ALA A 20 -35.67 -55.56 -7.26
CA ALA A 20 -35.36 -54.78 -6.07
C ALA A 20 -34.19 -53.80 -6.32
N ASN A 21 -33.18 -54.23 -7.08
CA ASN A 21 -32.03 -53.40 -7.43
C ASN A 21 -32.43 -52.27 -8.39
N GLU A 22 -33.26 -52.55 -9.40
CA GLU A 22 -33.79 -51.51 -10.29
C GLU A 22 -34.58 -50.42 -9.54
N ARG A 23 -35.41 -50.82 -8.56
CA ARG A 23 -36.15 -49.85 -7.73
C ARG A 23 -35.22 -49.00 -6.87
N LEU A 24 -34.15 -49.59 -6.34
CA LEU A 24 -33.14 -48.86 -5.57
C LEU A 24 -32.39 -47.85 -6.44
N ILE A 25 -31.96 -48.26 -7.64
CA ILE A 25 -31.28 -47.39 -8.60
C ILE A 25 -32.19 -46.23 -9.02
N LEU A 26 -33.46 -46.50 -9.34
CA LEU A 26 -34.41 -45.45 -9.71
C LEU A 26 -34.65 -44.47 -8.56
N SER A 27 -34.82 -44.96 -7.32
CA SER A 27 -34.98 -44.10 -6.13
C SER A 27 -33.75 -43.20 -5.92
N LYS A 28 -32.55 -43.77 -5.99
CA LYS A 28 -31.30 -43.04 -5.80
C LYS A 28 -31.02 -42.06 -6.93
N SER A 29 -31.40 -42.39 -8.16
CA SER A 29 -31.31 -41.48 -9.30
C SER A 29 -32.20 -40.24 -9.14
N ALA A 30 -33.38 -40.40 -8.53
CA ALA A 30 -34.28 -39.29 -8.23
C ALA A 30 -33.75 -38.39 -7.10
N GLU A 31 -33.17 -38.98 -6.05
CA GLU A 31 -32.49 -38.24 -4.96
C GLU A 31 -31.31 -37.41 -5.51
N LEU A 32 -30.44 -38.03 -6.31
CA LEU A 32 -29.33 -37.34 -6.97
C LEU A 32 -29.82 -36.21 -7.89
N GLY A 33 -30.90 -36.45 -8.65
CA GLY A 33 -31.54 -35.43 -9.48
C GLY A 33 -31.97 -34.21 -8.66
N GLY A 34 -32.58 -34.45 -7.49
CA GLY A 34 -32.97 -33.39 -6.56
C GLY A 34 -31.79 -32.57 -6.05
N LEU A 35 -30.68 -33.21 -5.66
CA LEU A 35 -29.46 -32.51 -5.22
C LEU A 35 -28.82 -31.70 -6.36
N ILE A 36 -28.77 -32.23 -7.58
CA ILE A 36 -28.24 -31.52 -8.75
C ILE A 36 -29.04 -30.25 -9.04
N ASP A 37 -30.37 -30.33 -8.98
CA ASP A 37 -31.23 -29.16 -9.23
C ASP A 37 -31.11 -28.12 -8.11
N GLN A 38 -30.95 -28.54 -6.85
CA GLN A 38 -30.64 -27.62 -5.75
C GLN A 38 -29.29 -26.92 -5.94
N ALA A 39 -28.24 -27.66 -6.33
CA ALA A 39 -26.92 -27.07 -6.61
C ALA A 39 -26.99 -26.04 -7.77
N ARG A 40 -27.74 -26.35 -8.83
CA ARG A 40 -27.97 -25.40 -9.94
C ARG A 40 -28.70 -24.14 -9.48
N ALA A 41 -29.73 -24.27 -8.65
CA ALA A 41 -30.48 -23.15 -8.12
C ALA A 41 -29.61 -22.23 -7.24
N LEU A 42 -28.80 -22.81 -6.34
CA LEU A 42 -27.84 -22.05 -5.52
C LEU A 42 -26.79 -21.35 -6.37
N ARG A 43 -26.26 -22.01 -7.39
CA ARG A 43 -25.31 -21.39 -8.33
C ARG A 43 -25.92 -20.20 -9.06
N ALA A 44 -27.19 -20.30 -9.48
CA ALA A 44 -27.90 -19.18 -10.11
C ALA A 44 -28.10 -18.01 -9.14
N LEU A 45 -28.42 -18.28 -7.87
CA LEU A 45 -28.51 -17.27 -6.82
C LEU A 45 -27.15 -16.59 -6.57
N LEU A 46 -26.07 -17.35 -6.47
CA LEU A 46 -24.71 -16.81 -6.33
C LEU A 46 -24.34 -15.89 -7.49
N VAL A 47 -24.65 -16.27 -8.73
CA VAL A 47 -24.44 -15.42 -9.91
C VAL A 47 -25.25 -14.13 -9.82
N SER A 48 -26.51 -14.19 -9.38
CA SER A 48 -27.36 -13.02 -9.16
C SER A 48 -26.81 -12.10 -8.07
N LEU A 49 -26.38 -12.65 -6.93
CA LEU A 49 -25.77 -11.89 -5.84
C LEU A 49 -24.48 -11.22 -6.26
N SER A 50 -23.60 -11.91 -6.98
CA SER A 50 -22.38 -11.32 -7.54
C SER A 50 -22.70 -10.16 -8.49
N ALA A 51 -23.74 -10.30 -9.33
CA ALA A 51 -24.19 -9.21 -10.19
C ALA A 51 -24.78 -8.02 -9.41
N GLN A 52 -25.38 -8.25 -8.24
CA GLN A 52 -25.87 -7.19 -7.35
C GLN A 52 -24.73 -6.52 -6.56
N ALA A 53 -23.81 -7.30 -6.04
CA ALA A 53 -22.60 -6.86 -5.35
C ALA A 53 -21.76 -5.94 -6.25
N ALA A 54 -21.64 -6.30 -7.54
CA ALA A 54 -20.94 -5.50 -8.55
C ALA A 54 -21.53 -4.10 -8.79
N LYS A 55 -22.74 -3.80 -8.30
CA LYS A 55 -23.35 -2.47 -8.49
C LYS A 55 -22.70 -1.39 -7.61
N SER A 56 -22.16 -1.74 -6.44
CA SER A 56 -21.50 -0.80 -5.50
C SER A 56 -20.75 -1.53 -4.38
N ALA A 57 -19.65 -0.98 -3.88
CA ALA A 57 -18.88 -1.53 -2.76
C ALA A 57 -19.71 -1.71 -1.48
N ALA A 58 -20.60 -0.77 -1.13
CA ALA A 58 -21.48 -0.90 0.03
C ALA A 58 -22.42 -2.13 -0.06
N ARG A 59 -23.00 -2.37 -1.25
CA ARG A 59 -23.79 -3.60 -1.49
C ARG A 59 -22.94 -4.86 -1.48
N ALA A 60 -21.71 -4.80 -1.98
CA ALA A 60 -20.78 -5.91 -1.88
C ALA A 60 -20.57 -6.35 -0.44
N ARG A 61 -20.33 -5.39 0.46
CA ARG A 61 -20.20 -5.62 1.90
C ARG A 61 -21.48 -6.21 2.49
N ALA A 62 -22.64 -5.62 2.19
CA ALA A 62 -23.93 -6.08 2.71
C ALA A 62 -24.29 -7.52 2.27
N LEU A 63 -23.87 -7.94 1.07
CA LEU A 63 -24.16 -9.26 0.53
C LEU A 63 -23.10 -10.32 0.85
N ARG A 64 -22.02 -9.95 1.56
CA ARG A 64 -20.86 -10.82 1.79
C ARG A 64 -21.20 -12.03 2.65
N GLU A 65 -21.92 -11.81 3.76
CA GLU A 65 -22.36 -12.89 4.66
C GLU A 65 -23.34 -13.84 3.97
N GLU A 66 -24.27 -13.30 3.17
CA GLU A 66 -25.24 -14.09 2.43
C GLU A 66 -24.55 -14.95 1.35
N ARG A 67 -23.60 -14.37 0.62
CA ARG A 67 -22.79 -15.10 -0.35
C ARG A 67 -22.00 -16.23 0.31
N ALA A 68 -21.29 -15.95 1.40
CA ALA A 68 -20.51 -16.96 2.13
C ALA A 68 -21.40 -18.11 2.63
N ARG A 69 -22.60 -17.81 3.12
CA ARG A 69 -23.59 -18.81 3.54
C ARG A 69 -24.05 -19.69 2.38
N LEU A 70 -24.26 -19.12 1.19
CA LEU A 70 -24.68 -19.87 0.01
C LEU A 70 -23.55 -20.73 -0.57
N GLU A 71 -22.30 -20.23 -0.55
CA GLU A 71 -21.11 -21.00 -0.92
C GLU A 71 -20.94 -22.21 0.00
N ALA A 72 -21.00 -22.01 1.32
CA ALA A 72 -20.93 -23.12 2.29
C ALA A 72 -22.06 -24.16 2.10
N ARG A 73 -23.27 -23.71 1.74
CA ARG A 73 -24.39 -24.61 1.45
C ARG A 73 -24.18 -25.38 0.13
N LEU A 74 -23.61 -24.74 -0.88
CA LEU A 74 -23.29 -25.38 -2.15
C LEU A 74 -22.22 -26.47 -1.96
N ASP A 75 -21.18 -26.18 -1.17
CA ASP A 75 -20.14 -27.14 -0.81
C ASP A 75 -20.72 -28.35 -0.06
N ALA A 76 -21.63 -28.12 0.90
CA ALA A 76 -22.31 -29.19 1.61
C ALA A 76 -23.09 -30.12 0.66
N ILE A 77 -23.77 -29.57 -0.34
CA ILE A 77 -24.49 -30.36 -1.36
C ILE A 77 -23.50 -31.14 -2.24
N PHE A 78 -22.36 -30.57 -2.62
CA PHE A 78 -21.35 -31.31 -3.37
C PHE A 78 -20.73 -32.45 -2.55
N CYS A 79 -20.51 -32.25 -1.25
CA CYS A 79 -20.08 -33.32 -0.36
C CYS A 79 -21.13 -34.43 -0.25
N GLU A 80 -22.41 -34.08 -0.09
CA GLU A 80 -23.51 -35.05 -0.02
C GLU A 80 -23.66 -35.82 -1.34
N LEU A 81 -23.59 -35.13 -2.48
CA LEU A 81 -23.65 -35.75 -3.79
C LEU A 81 -22.46 -36.69 -4.02
N GLY A 82 -21.26 -36.29 -3.60
CA GLY A 82 -20.07 -37.15 -3.62
C GLY A 82 -20.24 -38.40 -2.76
N ALA A 83 -20.77 -38.26 -1.54
CA ALA A 83 -21.05 -39.38 -0.65
C ALA A 83 -22.09 -40.35 -1.24
N GLN A 84 -23.20 -39.84 -1.77
CA GLN A 84 -24.24 -40.70 -2.37
C GLN A 84 -23.75 -41.42 -3.63
N VAL A 85 -22.94 -40.78 -4.47
CA VAL A 85 -22.32 -41.43 -5.64
C VAL A 85 -21.32 -42.51 -5.19
N PHE A 86 -20.55 -42.23 -4.14
CA PHE A 86 -19.62 -43.21 -3.57
C PHE A 86 -20.36 -44.40 -2.96
N ASP A 87 -21.41 -44.17 -2.17
CA ASP A 87 -22.24 -45.22 -1.58
C ASP A 87 -22.90 -46.08 -2.65
N LEU A 88 -23.35 -45.50 -3.76
CA LEU A 88 -23.86 -46.25 -4.91
C LEU A 88 -22.79 -47.13 -5.56
N PHE A 89 -21.54 -46.65 -5.61
CA PHE A 89 -20.41 -47.41 -6.13
C PHE A 89 -19.96 -48.51 -5.16
N ASP A 90 -20.07 -48.29 -3.86
CA ASP A 90 -19.67 -49.24 -2.81
C ASP A 90 -20.75 -50.33 -2.59
N GLN A 91 -22.02 -49.95 -2.63
CA GLN A 91 -23.17 -50.87 -2.53
C GLN A 91 -23.37 -51.69 -3.82
N GLY A 92 -22.98 -51.13 -4.97
CA GLY A 92 -22.94 -51.82 -6.25
C GLY A 92 -21.57 -52.45 -6.49
N ARG A 93 -21.35 -53.68 -6.02
CA ARG A 93 -20.29 -54.58 -6.52
C ARG A 93 -20.10 -54.34 -8.02
N ALA A 94 -18.94 -53.82 -8.40
CA ALA A 94 -18.48 -53.58 -9.76
C ALA A 94 -19.62 -53.55 -10.79
N LEU A 95 -20.10 -52.36 -11.16
CA LEU A 95 -20.57 -52.16 -12.53
C LEU A 95 -19.53 -52.86 -13.41
N GLU A 96 -19.85 -54.05 -13.92
CA GLU A 96 -19.06 -54.67 -14.96
C GLU A 96 -19.01 -53.61 -16.04
N VAL A 97 -17.87 -52.94 -16.12
CA VAL A 97 -17.54 -52.05 -17.21
C VAL A 97 -17.56 -53.00 -18.40
N GLY A 98 -18.71 -53.09 -19.05
CA GLY A 98 -18.96 -54.08 -20.08
C GLY A 98 -17.77 -54.09 -21.02
N GLU A 99 -17.27 -55.30 -21.29
CA GLU A 99 -16.12 -55.61 -22.14
C GLU A 99 -16.25 -54.93 -23.50
N GLY A 100 -15.93 -53.65 -23.53
CA GLY A 100 -15.73 -52.79 -24.69
C GLY A 100 -14.31 -52.26 -24.63
N THR A 101 -13.38 -53.04 -24.09
CA THR A 101 -11.94 -52.83 -24.28
C THR A 101 -11.65 -53.07 -25.74
N GLY A 102 -11.54 -51.98 -26.50
CA GLY A 102 -10.78 -51.97 -27.74
C GLY A 102 -9.40 -52.53 -27.44
N SER A 103 -9.13 -53.68 -28.04
CA SER A 103 -7.85 -54.38 -28.13
C SER A 103 -6.66 -53.42 -28.21
N LEU A 104 -5.86 -53.36 -27.14
CA LEU A 104 -4.45 -53.00 -27.22
C LEU A 104 -3.67 -54.29 -27.42
N ALA A 105 -3.69 -54.78 -28.66
CA ALA A 105 -2.80 -55.83 -29.10
C ALA A 105 -1.38 -55.28 -29.32
N SER A 106 -0.44 -56.11 -28.88
CA SER A 106 1.01 -56.06 -29.00
C SER A 106 1.59 -55.48 -30.29
N CYS A 107 2.65 -54.69 -30.14
CA CYS A 107 3.80 -54.77 -31.03
C CYS A 107 5.05 -55.00 -30.17
N GLU A 108 5.46 -56.26 -30.08
CA GLU A 108 6.86 -56.63 -29.93
C GLU A 108 7.61 -56.18 -31.19
N ALA A 109 8.81 -55.62 -31.02
CA ALA A 109 9.83 -55.65 -32.06
C ALA A 109 11.21 -55.70 -31.41
N ASP A 110 11.95 -56.68 -31.89
CA ASP A 110 13.20 -57.23 -31.44
C ASP A 110 14.42 -56.30 -31.43
N ALA A 111 15.40 -56.79 -30.68
CA ALA A 111 16.76 -56.32 -30.55
C ALA A 111 17.66 -56.57 -31.79
N THR A 112 18.90 -56.08 -31.65
CA THR A 112 20.14 -56.22 -32.46
C THR A 112 20.43 -55.02 -33.38
N THR A 113 21.45 -54.22 -33.10
CA THR A 113 22.86 -54.60 -33.27
C THR A 113 23.82 -53.75 -32.43
N ALA A 114 24.92 -54.39 -32.08
CA ALA A 114 26.00 -53.96 -31.20
C ALA A 114 27.11 -53.15 -31.90
N ARG A 115 27.83 -52.33 -31.12
CA ARG A 115 29.31 -52.16 -31.03
C ARG A 115 29.62 -50.86 -30.26
N ASP A 116 30.13 -50.94 -29.04
CA ASP A 116 31.54 -51.08 -28.63
C ASP A 116 32.44 -49.90 -29.05
N CYS A 117 32.86 -49.08 -28.08
CA CYS A 117 34.24 -49.08 -27.55
C CYS A 117 34.54 -47.81 -26.69
N ASP A 118 35.05 -48.08 -25.49
CA ASP A 118 36.11 -47.39 -24.73
C ASP A 118 35.98 -45.90 -24.36
N ALA A 119 35.91 -45.52 -23.08
CA ALA A 119 36.85 -45.66 -21.97
C ALA A 119 38.06 -44.71 -22.01
N ALA A 120 38.06 -43.80 -21.02
CA ALA A 120 39.19 -43.17 -20.33
C ALA A 120 40.18 -42.29 -21.12
N THR A 121 40.37 -41.05 -20.66
CA THR A 121 41.67 -40.63 -20.08
C THR A 121 41.58 -39.27 -19.37
N ASP A 122 42.08 -39.28 -18.15
CA ASP A 122 42.66 -38.16 -17.41
C ASP A 122 43.80 -37.49 -18.22
N ALA A 123 43.91 -36.15 -18.20
CA ALA A 123 45.19 -35.42 -18.14
C ALA A 123 45.03 -33.89 -18.05
N LYS A 124 45.22 -33.42 -16.82
CA LYS A 124 45.93 -32.23 -16.35
C LYS A 124 46.93 -31.50 -17.31
N VAL A 125 47.04 -30.18 -17.08
CA VAL A 125 48.20 -29.25 -17.26
C VAL A 125 48.29 -28.51 -18.61
N GLY A 126 48.48 -27.17 -18.53
CA GLY A 126 49.17 -26.43 -19.60
C GLY A 126 48.84 -24.94 -19.73
N THR A 127 49.67 -24.10 -19.13
CA THR A 127 49.67 -22.64 -19.10
C THR A 127 50.16 -21.99 -20.42
N THR A 128 49.84 -20.70 -20.64
CA THR A 128 50.49 -19.67 -21.52
C THR A 128 50.33 -19.85 -23.05
N HIS A 129 50.25 -18.84 -23.93
CA HIS A 129 50.64 -17.42 -23.94
C HIS A 129 49.95 -16.67 -25.11
N GLN A 130 49.69 -15.38 -24.93
CA GLN A 130 49.72 -14.22 -25.87
C GLN A 130 49.41 -14.32 -27.39
N GLY A 131 48.60 -13.33 -27.82
CA GLY A 131 48.79 -12.50 -29.02
C GLY A 131 48.19 -13.04 -30.33
N GLN A 132 47.82 -12.25 -31.34
CA GLN A 132 47.70 -10.82 -31.58
C GLN A 132 47.17 -10.71 -33.04
N VAL A 133 46.38 -9.67 -33.36
CA VAL A 133 46.14 -9.03 -34.69
C VAL A 133 45.28 -9.73 -35.78
N SER A 134 44.54 -8.84 -36.47
CA SER A 134 44.03 -8.83 -37.86
C SER A 134 42.65 -9.46 -38.08
N GLU A 135 41.58 -8.71 -38.41
CA GLU A 135 41.32 -7.76 -39.52
C GLU A 135 41.11 -8.45 -40.88
N GLU A 136 40.15 -7.91 -41.65
CA GLU A 136 39.65 -8.27 -42.99
C GLU A 136 38.47 -9.28 -43.03
N VAL A 137 37.23 -8.90 -43.41
CA VAL A 137 36.64 -8.30 -44.63
C VAL A 137 36.01 -9.38 -45.53
N SER A 138 34.87 -8.99 -46.13
CA SER A 138 34.09 -9.65 -47.20
C SER A 138 33.25 -10.86 -46.79
N ASP A 139 32.12 -11.13 -47.40
CA ASP A 139 31.18 -10.43 -48.28
C ASP A 139 30.05 -11.45 -48.51
N GLU A 140 28.86 -10.96 -48.89
CA GLU A 140 27.88 -11.70 -49.71
C GLU A 140 27.32 -13.05 -49.18
N ALA A 141 26.09 -13.49 -49.43
CA ALA A 141 24.91 -12.99 -50.10
C ALA A 141 23.82 -14.08 -49.92
N ARG A 142 22.63 -13.78 -50.45
CA ARG A 142 21.61 -14.71 -50.97
C ARG A 142 20.44 -15.06 -50.04
N LEU A 143 19.42 -14.24 -50.25
CA LEU A 143 18.01 -14.58 -50.41
C LEU A 143 17.74 -15.84 -51.27
N SER A 144 16.48 -16.30 -51.16
CA SER A 144 15.74 -17.29 -51.96
C SER A 144 15.68 -18.67 -51.30
N GLU A 145 14.56 -19.38 -51.21
CA GLU A 145 13.33 -19.30 -51.98
C GLU A 145 12.21 -20.08 -51.27
N ALA A 146 10.98 -19.59 -51.41
CA ALA A 146 9.76 -20.29 -51.02
C ALA A 146 9.43 -21.37 -52.05
N THR A 147 9.00 -22.55 -51.58
CA THR A 147 8.25 -23.50 -52.41
C THR A 147 7.09 -24.11 -51.65
N SER A 148 6.08 -24.40 -52.45
CA SER A 148 4.67 -24.63 -52.14
C SER A 148 4.36 -26.07 -51.75
N SER A 149 3.17 -26.22 -51.15
CA SER A 149 2.24 -27.35 -51.33
C SER A 149 2.45 -28.61 -50.48
N MET A 150 1.48 -28.88 -49.60
CA MET A 150 0.50 -29.98 -49.79
C MET A 150 -0.36 -30.16 -48.53
N ARG A 151 -1.65 -30.33 -48.77
CA ARG A 151 -2.75 -30.48 -47.80
C ARG A 151 -3.11 -31.97 -47.72
N PRO A 152 -3.30 -32.59 -46.53
CA PRO A 152 -3.91 -33.91 -46.46
C PRO A 152 -5.34 -33.88 -45.89
N GLU A 153 -6.08 -34.91 -46.32
CA GLU A 153 -7.51 -35.16 -46.24
C GLU A 153 -8.05 -35.53 -44.84
N GLU A 154 -9.36 -35.27 -44.66
CA GLU A 154 -10.19 -35.72 -43.53
C GLU A 154 -10.57 -37.21 -43.62
N PRO A 155 -10.56 -37.96 -42.50
CA PRO A 155 -11.18 -39.28 -42.44
C PRO A 155 -12.60 -39.28 -41.85
N ALA A 156 -13.33 -40.35 -42.21
CA ALA A 156 -14.76 -40.55 -42.15
C ALA A 156 -15.43 -40.65 -40.75
N ARG A 157 -16.74 -40.34 -40.74
CA ARG A 157 -17.65 -40.29 -39.58
C ARG A 157 -18.05 -41.69 -39.06
N LYS A 158 -18.06 -41.85 -37.72
CA LYS A 158 -18.62 -43.00 -36.95
C LYS A 158 -20.07 -42.71 -36.48
N PRO A 159 -20.89 -43.74 -36.18
CA PRO A 159 -22.30 -43.59 -35.77
C PRO A 159 -22.45 -43.03 -34.33
N PRO A 160 -23.65 -42.53 -33.97
CA PRO A 160 -23.84 -41.67 -32.81
C PRO A 160 -23.84 -42.43 -31.48
N VAL A 161 -22.91 -42.07 -30.61
CA VAL A 161 -22.95 -42.38 -29.17
C VAL A 161 -23.53 -41.14 -28.45
N LEU A 162 -24.49 -41.35 -27.55
CA LEU A 162 -25.11 -40.32 -26.71
C LEU A 162 -24.03 -39.51 -25.97
N ARG A 163 -23.79 -38.27 -26.44
CA ARG A 163 -22.91 -37.30 -25.80
C ARG A 163 -23.74 -36.39 -24.89
N VAL A 164 -23.35 -36.32 -23.62
CA VAL A 164 -23.73 -35.21 -22.74
C VAL A 164 -23.20 -33.91 -23.36
N ALA A 165 -24.06 -32.90 -23.45
CA ALA A 165 -23.88 -31.72 -24.28
C ALA A 165 -22.59 -30.93 -24.00
N SER A 166 -21.72 -30.86 -25.02
CA SER A 166 -20.54 -29.98 -25.06
C SER A 166 -20.91 -28.58 -25.58
N SER A 167 -21.76 -27.84 -24.85
CA SER A 167 -22.24 -26.50 -25.24
C SER A 167 -21.68 -25.34 -24.40
N LEU A 168 -20.60 -25.53 -23.63
CA LEU A 168 -20.00 -24.48 -22.79
C LEU A 168 -18.63 -23.93 -23.25
N SER A 169 -18.05 -24.42 -24.35
CA SER A 169 -16.66 -24.08 -24.73
C SER A 169 -16.53 -23.08 -25.89
N ARG A 170 -17.62 -22.45 -26.36
CA ARG A 170 -17.60 -21.66 -27.62
C ARG A 170 -17.98 -20.17 -27.48
N THR A 171 -17.75 -19.55 -26.32
CA THR A 171 -17.98 -18.10 -26.12
C THR A 171 -16.77 -17.30 -25.68
N MET A 172 -15.57 -17.88 -25.52
CA MET A 172 -14.38 -17.16 -25.00
C MET A 172 -13.30 -16.78 -26.03
N LYS A 173 -13.60 -16.74 -27.34
CA LYS A 173 -12.56 -16.45 -28.38
C LYS A 173 -12.78 -15.20 -29.24
N LEU A 174 -13.57 -14.23 -28.78
CA LEU A 174 -13.68 -12.93 -29.45
C LEU A 174 -13.68 -11.79 -28.43
N ARG A 175 -12.49 -11.32 -28.04
CA ARG A 175 -12.20 -9.93 -27.61
C ARG A 175 -10.70 -9.74 -27.39
N ALA A 176 -9.94 -9.74 -28.47
CA ALA A 176 -8.64 -9.07 -28.52
C ALA A 176 -8.85 -7.79 -29.33
N GLY A 177 -8.79 -6.62 -28.68
CA GLY A 177 -8.73 -5.33 -29.39
C GLY A 177 -9.78 -4.26 -29.02
N ALA A 178 -10.62 -4.45 -28.01
CA ALA A 178 -11.45 -3.36 -27.49
C ALA A 178 -10.83 -2.81 -26.21
N LYS A 179 -10.30 -1.58 -26.25
CA LYS A 179 -9.98 -0.81 -25.04
C LYS A 179 -11.25 -0.79 -24.18
N SER A 180 -11.24 -1.52 -23.07
CA SER A 180 -12.36 -1.63 -22.16
C SER A 180 -12.66 -0.24 -21.57
N GLN A 181 -13.94 0.09 -21.51
CA GLN A 181 -14.38 1.25 -20.77
C GLN A 181 -13.97 1.10 -19.29
N PRO A 182 -13.43 2.15 -18.64
CA PRO A 182 -12.93 2.09 -17.27
C PRO A 182 -13.99 1.72 -16.22
N ALA A 183 -15.29 1.79 -16.58
CA ALA A 183 -16.40 1.53 -15.67
C ALA A 183 -16.61 0.05 -15.30
N THR A 184 -16.11 -0.91 -16.10
CA THR A 184 -16.30 -2.35 -15.82
C THR A 184 -15.12 -2.94 -15.02
N GLY A 185 -13.90 -2.45 -15.27
CA GLY A 185 -12.70 -2.88 -14.53
C GLY A 185 -12.78 -2.51 -13.06
N ALA A 186 -13.12 -1.26 -12.74
CA ALA A 186 -13.22 -0.78 -11.36
C ALA A 186 -14.19 -1.62 -10.48
N ARG A 187 -15.22 -2.25 -11.07
CA ARG A 187 -16.21 -3.07 -10.35
C ARG A 187 -15.72 -4.48 -10.04
N LEU A 188 -14.99 -5.14 -10.95
CA LEU A 188 -14.35 -6.44 -10.70
C LEU A 188 -13.22 -6.29 -9.68
N VAL A 189 -12.45 -5.21 -9.83
CA VAL A 189 -11.32 -4.83 -8.97
C VAL A 189 -11.76 -4.57 -7.52
N ALA A 190 -12.92 -3.95 -7.31
CA ALA A 190 -13.45 -3.67 -5.97
C ALA A 190 -13.78 -4.93 -5.14
N HIS A 191 -13.91 -6.10 -5.76
CA HIS A 191 -14.10 -7.38 -5.06
C HIS A 191 -12.80 -8.15 -4.90
N LEU A 192 -11.90 -8.05 -5.87
CA LEU A 192 -10.69 -8.86 -5.89
C LEU A 192 -9.73 -8.52 -4.76
N LEU A 193 -9.49 -7.22 -4.51
CA LEU A 193 -8.54 -6.81 -3.47
C LEU A 193 -9.00 -7.19 -2.06
N PRO A 194 -10.26 -6.94 -1.63
CA PRO A 194 -10.75 -7.43 -0.34
C PRO A 194 -10.64 -8.95 -0.19
N ASP A 195 -10.98 -9.73 -1.22
CA ASP A 195 -10.91 -11.19 -1.15
C ASP A 195 -9.46 -11.69 -1.02
N ILE A 196 -8.50 -11.05 -1.71
CA ILE A 196 -7.06 -11.35 -1.56
C ILE A 196 -6.56 -10.97 -0.16
N ARG A 197 -6.97 -9.80 0.35
CA ARG A 197 -6.61 -9.33 1.70
C ARG A 197 -7.17 -10.27 2.77
N ASP A 198 -8.41 -10.69 2.66
CA ASP A 198 -9.05 -11.63 3.59
C ASP A 198 -8.35 -13.00 3.57
N GLN A 199 -8.00 -13.49 2.38
CA GLN A 199 -7.26 -14.74 2.23
C GLN A 199 -5.87 -14.69 2.87
N LEU A 200 -5.16 -13.58 2.68
CA LEU A 200 -3.83 -13.37 3.24
C LEU A 200 -3.92 -13.08 4.75
N GLY A 201 -4.95 -12.37 5.20
CA GLY A 201 -5.11 -11.87 6.56
C GLY A 201 -3.98 -10.96 7.02
N GLU A 202 -4.03 -10.55 8.28
CA GLU A 202 -2.96 -9.77 8.90
C GLU A 202 -1.62 -10.53 8.88
N PRO A 203 -0.50 -9.85 8.55
CA PRO A 203 0.81 -10.47 8.56
C PRO A 203 1.23 -10.79 10.00
N PRO A 204 1.72 -12.02 10.28
CA PRO A 204 2.15 -12.39 11.62
C PRO A 204 3.42 -11.62 12.00
N LEU A 205 3.42 -10.97 13.18
CA LEU A 205 4.62 -10.30 13.71
C LEU A 205 5.71 -11.29 14.15
N LYS A 206 5.30 -12.50 14.54
CA LYS A 206 6.18 -13.59 14.96
C LYS A 206 5.58 -14.93 14.56
N VAL A 207 6.41 -15.79 14.00
CA VAL A 207 6.05 -17.18 13.67
C VAL A 207 6.87 -18.10 14.57
N GLY A 208 6.22 -18.65 15.61
CA GLY A 208 6.89 -19.38 16.68
C GLY A 208 6.76 -20.90 16.61
N SER A 209 5.89 -21.42 15.75
CA SER A 209 5.55 -22.85 15.70
C SER A 209 5.49 -23.40 14.29
N TYR A 210 5.71 -24.71 14.16
CA TYR A 210 5.61 -25.44 12.90
C TYR A 210 4.25 -25.21 12.21
N ALA A 211 3.15 -25.31 12.96
CA ALA A 211 1.80 -25.14 12.43
C ALA A 211 1.57 -23.74 11.85
N GLN A 212 2.13 -22.70 12.49
CA GLN A 212 2.05 -21.33 11.97
C GLN A 212 2.85 -21.15 10.68
N VAL A 213 4.06 -21.74 10.58
CA VAL A 213 4.86 -21.70 9.33
C VAL A 213 4.12 -22.37 8.18
N VAL A 214 3.56 -23.57 8.41
CA VAL A 214 2.83 -24.32 7.38
C VAL A 214 1.55 -23.58 6.98
N GLY A 215 0.78 -23.07 7.95
CA GLY A 215 -0.43 -22.30 7.67
C GLY A 215 -0.14 -21.04 6.86
N GLU A 216 0.93 -20.32 7.20
CA GLU A 216 1.35 -19.13 6.47
C GLU A 216 1.83 -19.46 5.06
N LEU A 217 2.68 -20.48 4.87
CA LEU A 217 3.08 -20.94 3.54
C LEU A 217 1.87 -21.34 2.69
N GLY A 218 0.86 -22.00 3.28
CA GLY A 218 -0.38 -22.35 2.61
C GLY A 218 -1.11 -21.13 2.05
N LYS A 219 -1.23 -20.05 2.86
CA LYS A 219 -1.83 -18.78 2.42
C LYS A 219 -1.05 -18.15 1.27
N LEU A 220 0.28 -18.06 1.38
CA LEU A 220 1.13 -17.45 0.35
C LEU A 220 1.08 -18.25 -0.97
N LYS A 221 1.14 -19.58 -0.90
CA LYS A 221 0.98 -20.45 -2.08
C LYS A 221 -0.36 -20.23 -2.77
N ALA A 222 -1.44 -20.22 -2.00
CA ALA A 222 -2.78 -20.03 -2.54
C ALA A 222 -2.99 -18.62 -3.11
N ALA A 223 -2.35 -17.59 -2.56
CA ALA A 223 -2.41 -16.22 -3.08
C ALA A 223 -1.59 -16.04 -4.37
N THR A 224 -0.51 -16.83 -4.53
CA THR A 224 0.36 -16.84 -5.72
C THR A 224 0.08 -18.01 -6.67
N ASP A 225 -1.14 -18.54 -6.66
CA ASP A 225 -1.53 -19.51 -7.67
C ASP A 225 -1.70 -18.84 -9.04
N ASP A 226 -1.47 -19.57 -10.14
CA ASP A 226 -1.44 -18.99 -11.49
C ASP A 226 -2.79 -18.34 -11.86
N ASP A 227 -3.91 -18.92 -11.43
CA ASP A 227 -5.24 -18.35 -11.68
C ASP A 227 -5.49 -17.08 -10.85
N ARG A 228 -4.93 -17.00 -9.64
CA ARG A 228 -4.99 -15.79 -8.81
C ARG A 228 -4.12 -14.68 -9.39
N LEU A 229 -2.91 -14.99 -9.83
CA LEU A 229 -2.01 -14.02 -10.45
C LEU A 229 -2.59 -13.47 -11.76
N ARG A 230 -3.28 -14.29 -12.57
CA ARG A 230 -4.01 -13.77 -13.74
C ARG A 230 -5.12 -12.78 -13.35
N ALA A 231 -5.82 -13.04 -12.25
CA ALA A 231 -6.83 -12.11 -11.78
C ALA A 231 -6.23 -10.78 -11.28
N TRP A 232 -4.97 -10.78 -10.80
CA TRP A 232 -4.27 -9.55 -10.41
C TRP A 232 -4.01 -8.61 -11.58
N GLU A 233 -3.96 -9.11 -12.81
CA GLU A 233 -3.77 -8.28 -14.02
C GLU A 233 -4.89 -7.24 -14.19
N GLU A 234 -6.03 -7.42 -13.53
CA GLU A 234 -7.13 -6.46 -13.53
C GLU A 234 -6.94 -5.33 -12.50
N LEU A 235 -6.08 -5.52 -11.48
CA LEU A 235 -5.82 -4.53 -10.43
C LEU A 235 -4.92 -3.38 -10.95
N PRO A 236 -5.01 -2.17 -10.37
CA PRO A 236 -4.05 -1.11 -10.64
C PRO A 236 -2.61 -1.53 -10.30
N ASP A 237 -1.65 -1.03 -11.07
CA ASP A 237 -0.24 -1.40 -10.96
C ASP A 237 0.31 -1.17 -9.53
N GLU A 238 -0.09 -0.07 -8.88
CA GLU A 238 0.33 0.26 -7.52
C GLU A 238 -0.17 -0.78 -6.50
N VAL A 239 -1.38 -1.30 -6.70
CA VAL A 239 -1.97 -2.36 -5.88
C VAL A 239 -1.27 -3.69 -6.12
N GLN A 240 -0.98 -4.02 -7.39
CA GLN A 240 -0.22 -5.22 -7.74
C GLN A 240 1.15 -5.17 -7.06
N VAL A 241 1.90 -4.08 -7.22
CA VAL A 241 3.22 -3.90 -6.61
C VAL A 241 3.17 -4.02 -5.09
N ALA A 242 2.22 -3.35 -4.42
CA ALA A 242 2.06 -3.45 -2.97
C ALA A 242 1.72 -4.89 -2.50
N LEU A 243 0.87 -5.62 -3.23
CA LEU A 243 0.59 -7.03 -2.97
C LEU A 243 1.83 -7.91 -3.15
N GLY A 244 2.58 -7.71 -4.25
CA GLY A 244 3.83 -8.41 -4.52
C GLY A 244 4.85 -8.19 -3.41
N CYS A 245 5.03 -6.94 -2.98
CA CYS A 245 5.92 -6.58 -1.88
C CYS A 245 5.47 -7.20 -0.55
N MET A 246 4.17 -7.17 -0.23
CA MET A 246 3.64 -7.78 0.99
C MET A 246 3.88 -9.30 1.03
N ILE A 247 3.55 -10.03 -0.05
CA ILE A 247 3.76 -11.48 -0.11
C ILE A 247 5.25 -11.81 0.00
N THR A 248 6.09 -11.05 -0.69
CA THR A 248 7.53 -11.26 -0.67
C THR A 248 8.11 -11.01 0.72
N ALA A 249 7.70 -9.93 1.39
CA ALA A 249 8.10 -9.64 2.77
C ALA A 249 7.66 -10.76 3.74
N ARG A 250 6.42 -11.26 3.63
CA ARG A 250 5.93 -12.40 4.44
C ARG A 250 6.72 -13.67 4.19
N TYR A 251 7.04 -13.97 2.92
CA TYR A 251 7.88 -15.11 2.58
C TYR A 251 9.30 -14.99 3.16
N ARG A 252 9.91 -13.81 3.07
CA ARG A 252 11.23 -13.54 3.64
C ARG A 252 11.23 -13.58 5.16
N HIS A 253 10.19 -13.10 5.81
CA HIS A 253 9.98 -13.28 7.25
C HIS A 253 10.01 -14.78 7.63
N LEU A 254 9.32 -15.63 6.87
CA LEU A 254 9.39 -17.07 7.08
C LEU A 254 10.78 -17.66 6.81
N GLN A 255 11.51 -17.16 5.81
CA GLN A 255 12.82 -17.68 5.44
C GLN A 255 13.92 -17.30 6.45
N ASP A 256 13.94 -16.05 6.87
CA ASP A 256 15.08 -15.43 7.56
C ASP A 256 14.87 -15.33 9.07
N GLU A 257 13.62 -15.11 9.51
CA GLU A 257 13.30 -14.78 10.91
C GLU A 257 12.64 -15.93 11.68
N THR A 258 12.26 -17.01 11.00
CA THR A 258 11.72 -18.22 11.64
C THR A 258 12.76 -18.89 12.55
N PRO A 259 12.37 -19.35 13.76
CA PRO A 259 13.25 -20.10 14.66
C PRO A 259 13.91 -21.30 13.97
N ALA A 260 15.15 -21.61 14.37
CA ALA A 260 15.93 -22.71 13.78
C ALA A 260 15.17 -24.05 13.72
N ALA A 261 14.36 -24.34 14.74
CA ALA A 261 13.54 -25.56 14.82
C ALA A 261 12.50 -25.68 13.69
N CYS A 262 12.05 -24.57 13.10
CA CYS A 262 11.05 -24.55 12.04
C CYS A 262 11.62 -24.16 10.67
N ARG A 263 12.89 -23.74 10.59
CA ARG A 263 13.53 -23.30 9.33
C ARG A 263 13.55 -24.38 8.25
N GLY A 264 13.71 -25.65 8.66
CA GLY A 264 13.67 -26.79 7.74
C GLY A 264 12.34 -26.94 7.00
N VAL A 265 11.23 -26.44 7.55
CA VAL A 265 9.91 -26.49 6.89
C VAL A 265 9.92 -25.68 5.60
N VAL A 266 10.37 -24.43 5.68
CA VAL A 266 10.42 -23.53 4.52
C VAL A 266 11.46 -24.00 3.52
N GLN A 267 12.62 -24.47 3.98
CA GLN A 267 13.72 -24.91 3.11
C GLN A 267 13.44 -26.21 2.36
N ASN A 268 12.72 -27.15 2.99
CA ASN A 268 12.42 -28.46 2.40
C ASN A 268 11.14 -28.46 1.55
N ASP A 269 10.33 -27.42 1.65
CA ASP A 269 9.11 -27.28 0.86
C ASP A 269 9.46 -26.83 -0.57
N LYS A 270 9.43 -27.78 -1.50
CA LYS A 270 9.75 -27.55 -2.92
C LYS A 270 8.83 -26.50 -3.58
N ASP A 271 7.62 -26.34 -3.07
CA ASP A 271 6.65 -25.38 -3.61
C ASP A 271 6.81 -23.99 -3.00
N ALA A 272 7.49 -23.86 -1.85
CA ALA A 272 7.78 -22.55 -1.26
C ALA A 272 8.66 -21.69 -2.20
N VAL A 273 9.66 -22.29 -2.85
CA VAL A 273 10.52 -21.60 -3.83
C VAL A 273 9.73 -21.10 -5.06
N LYS A 274 8.63 -21.79 -5.41
CA LYS A 274 7.80 -21.40 -6.55
C LYS A 274 7.06 -20.09 -6.31
N ILE A 275 6.81 -19.69 -5.07
CA ILE A 275 6.13 -18.43 -4.73
C ILE A 275 6.87 -17.24 -5.35
N LEU A 276 8.19 -17.10 -5.05
CA LEU A 276 9.00 -16.00 -5.59
C LEU A 276 9.18 -16.12 -7.11
N HIS A 277 9.28 -17.34 -7.65
CA HIS A 277 9.42 -17.54 -9.10
C HIS A 277 8.15 -17.12 -9.86
N ARG A 278 6.97 -17.49 -9.36
CA ARG A 278 5.68 -17.10 -9.93
C ARG A 278 5.47 -15.60 -9.89
N LEU A 279 5.77 -14.95 -8.75
CA LEU A 279 5.74 -13.49 -8.64
C LEU A 279 6.71 -12.86 -9.64
N SER A 280 7.97 -13.29 -9.67
CA SER A 280 8.97 -12.77 -10.62
C SER A 280 8.52 -12.89 -12.08
N ASN A 281 7.95 -14.04 -12.46
CA ASN A 281 7.43 -14.24 -13.80
C ASN A 281 6.23 -13.33 -14.10
N HIS A 282 5.29 -13.22 -13.16
CA HIS A 282 4.11 -12.36 -13.30
C HIS A 282 4.52 -10.89 -13.53
N PHE A 283 5.37 -10.32 -12.66
CA PHE A 283 5.83 -8.93 -12.82
C PHE A 283 6.70 -8.71 -14.06
N SER A 284 7.42 -9.73 -14.52
CA SER A 284 8.15 -9.66 -15.79
C SER A 284 7.22 -9.61 -17.01
N ILE A 285 6.04 -10.25 -16.93
CA ILE A 285 5.06 -10.30 -18.01
C ILE A 285 4.19 -9.03 -18.00
N THR A 286 3.62 -8.67 -16.84
CA THR A 286 2.70 -7.54 -16.71
C THR A 286 3.40 -6.19 -16.74
N ARG A 287 4.67 -6.14 -16.31
CA ARG A 287 5.46 -4.91 -16.16
C ARG A 287 4.82 -3.89 -15.20
N ALA A 288 4.02 -4.35 -14.24
CA ALA A 288 3.33 -3.49 -13.26
C ALA A 288 4.28 -2.66 -12.39
N GLY A 289 5.54 -3.08 -12.22
CA GLY A 289 6.54 -2.29 -11.49
C GLY A 289 7.61 -3.15 -10.81
N PHE A 290 8.41 -2.49 -9.96
CA PHE A 290 9.45 -3.14 -9.17
C PHE A 290 8.90 -3.66 -7.84
N VAL A 291 9.16 -4.93 -7.52
CA VAL A 291 8.77 -5.56 -6.25
C VAL A 291 9.99 -5.80 -5.38
N HIS A 292 10.00 -5.13 -4.21
CA HIS A 292 11.08 -5.27 -3.24
C HIS A 292 11.09 -6.66 -2.58
N GLY A 293 12.28 -7.15 -2.23
CA GLY A 293 12.50 -8.48 -1.62
C GLY A 293 12.57 -9.69 -2.58
N LEU A 294 12.30 -9.52 -3.89
CA LEU A 294 12.39 -10.64 -4.85
C LEU A 294 13.82 -11.16 -4.99
N ALA A 295 14.81 -10.27 -5.05
CA ALA A 295 16.23 -10.64 -5.06
C ALA A 295 16.69 -11.12 -3.67
N ARG A 296 17.65 -12.05 -3.62
CA ARG A 296 18.11 -12.69 -2.37
C ARG A 296 18.95 -11.78 -1.47
N ASP A 297 19.55 -10.75 -2.04
CA ASP A 297 20.39 -9.76 -1.40
C ASP A 297 19.61 -8.53 -0.91
N HIS A 298 18.31 -8.45 -1.21
CA HIS A 298 17.46 -7.42 -0.62
C HIS A 298 17.38 -7.59 0.91
N HIS A 299 17.31 -6.46 1.60
CA HIS A 299 17.04 -6.36 3.04
C HIS A 299 15.70 -5.66 3.26
N PRO A 300 15.06 -5.76 4.44
CA PRO A 300 13.83 -5.04 4.74
C PRO A 300 13.96 -3.54 4.40
N ALA A 301 12.97 -2.98 3.71
CA ALA A 301 12.96 -1.57 3.28
C ALA A 301 12.28 -0.65 4.30
N HIS A 302 11.33 -1.17 5.06
CA HIS A 302 10.44 -0.46 5.97
C HIS A 302 10.55 -1.07 7.38
N GLY A 303 11.72 -0.88 7.99
CA GLY A 303 12.02 -1.34 9.34
C GLY A 303 13.32 -2.12 9.43
N ALA A 304 13.53 -2.78 10.56
CA ALA A 304 14.68 -3.65 10.79
C ALA A 304 14.40 -5.11 10.41
N ARG A 305 13.14 -5.47 10.12
CA ARG A 305 12.66 -6.84 9.94
C ARG A 305 11.67 -6.97 8.78
N TRP A 306 11.66 -8.12 8.13
CA TRP A 306 10.70 -8.47 7.09
C TRP A 306 9.25 -8.53 7.60
N SER A 307 9.04 -8.84 8.89
CA SER A 307 7.70 -8.72 9.50
C SER A 307 7.19 -7.28 9.50
N GLU A 308 8.08 -6.30 9.64
CA GLU A 308 7.74 -4.87 9.66
C GLU A 308 7.42 -4.40 8.24
N ASP A 309 8.20 -4.81 7.23
CA ASP A 309 7.85 -4.62 5.81
C ASP A 309 6.47 -5.19 5.47
N ALA A 310 6.18 -6.42 5.92
CA ALA A 310 4.90 -7.06 5.67
C ALA A 310 3.74 -6.24 6.29
N ALA A 311 3.91 -5.76 7.52
CA ALA A 311 2.94 -4.91 8.20
C ALA A 311 2.78 -3.55 7.51
N TYR A 312 3.87 -2.96 7.03
CA TYR A 312 3.85 -1.73 6.24
C TYR A 312 3.03 -1.90 4.96
N TYR A 313 3.34 -2.91 4.14
CA TYR A 313 2.60 -3.12 2.89
C TYR A 313 1.15 -3.56 3.11
N HIS A 314 0.84 -4.22 4.24
CA HIS A 314 -0.54 -4.48 4.63
C HIS A 314 -1.33 -3.18 4.90
N ARG A 315 -0.72 -2.21 5.60
CA ARG A 315 -1.32 -0.88 5.80
C ARG A 315 -1.41 -0.10 4.49
N GLU A 316 -0.39 -0.18 3.65
CA GLU A 316 -0.37 0.49 2.34
C GLU A 316 -1.47 -0.05 1.43
N LEU A 317 -1.74 -1.36 1.44
CA LEU A 317 -2.87 -1.95 0.72
C LEU A 317 -4.22 -1.46 1.25
N ALA A 318 -4.36 -1.27 2.56
CA ALA A 318 -5.56 -0.69 3.15
C ALA A 318 -5.75 0.77 2.70
N ARG A 319 -4.65 1.56 2.67
CA ARG A 319 -4.65 2.95 2.18
C ARG A 319 -5.03 3.01 0.69
N LEU A 320 -4.40 2.20 -0.15
CA LEU A 320 -4.73 2.11 -1.57
C LEU A 320 -6.18 1.67 -1.78
N ALA A 321 -6.68 0.76 -0.96
CA ALA A 321 -8.07 0.34 -1.04
C ALA A 321 -9.05 1.48 -0.70
N HIS A 322 -8.70 2.31 0.28
CA HIS A 322 -9.46 3.52 0.60
C HIS A 322 -9.40 4.55 -0.53
N ASP A 323 -8.20 4.90 -0.99
CA ASP A 323 -7.99 5.95 -1.98
C ASP A 323 -8.64 5.60 -3.33
N LEU A 324 -8.56 4.34 -3.75
CA LEU A 324 -9.07 3.89 -5.05
C LEU A 324 -10.53 3.46 -5.02
N TYR A 325 -11.01 2.89 -3.91
CA TYR A 325 -12.34 2.26 -3.86
C TYR A 325 -13.29 2.88 -2.84
N GLY A 326 -12.84 3.86 -2.06
CA GLY A 326 -13.63 4.43 -0.96
C GLY A 326 -14.01 3.37 0.08
N GLU A 327 -13.19 2.32 0.23
CA GLU A 327 -13.34 1.39 1.35
C GLU A 327 -13.17 2.21 2.62
N GLU A 328 -14.15 2.15 3.52
CA GLU A 328 -13.98 2.75 4.84
C GLU A 328 -12.82 1.98 5.48
N VAL A 329 -11.67 2.64 5.63
CA VAL A 329 -10.61 2.09 6.47
C VAL A 329 -11.30 1.87 7.80
N GLU A 330 -11.41 0.62 8.25
CA GLU A 330 -11.72 0.38 9.65
C GLU A 330 -10.61 1.13 10.40
N GLU A 331 -10.93 2.32 10.89
CA GLU A 331 -10.06 3.18 11.68
C GLU A 331 -9.82 2.47 13.03
N GLN A 332 -9.17 1.31 13.00
CA GLN A 332 -8.76 0.58 14.19
C GLN A 332 -7.66 1.35 14.93
N SER A 333 -7.17 2.45 14.38
CA SER A 333 -6.45 3.47 15.11
C SER A 333 -7.04 4.82 14.74
N ALA A 334 -7.80 5.41 15.67
CA ALA A 334 -8.21 6.80 15.58
C ALA A 334 -7.00 7.64 15.12
N PRO A 335 -7.16 8.58 14.16
CA PRO A 335 -6.07 9.38 13.64
C PRO A 335 -5.22 9.87 14.81
N GLN A 336 -3.95 9.48 14.81
CA GLN A 336 -3.08 9.72 15.95
C GLN A 336 -3.00 11.22 16.15
N ASN A 337 -3.56 11.71 17.26
CA ASN A 337 -3.62 13.14 17.53
C ASN A 337 -2.21 13.74 17.35
N PRO A 338 -2.03 14.74 16.48
CA PRO A 338 -0.71 15.27 16.13
C PRO A 338 0.04 15.78 17.36
N GLU A 339 -0.66 16.32 18.36
CA GLU A 339 -0.05 16.72 19.64
C GLU A 339 0.52 15.54 20.41
N ARG A 340 -0.16 14.38 20.37
CA ARG A 340 0.30 13.16 21.04
C ARG A 340 1.52 12.58 20.33
N ALA A 341 1.55 12.62 19.00
CA ALA A 341 2.71 12.20 18.21
C ALA A 341 3.93 13.10 18.47
N LEU A 342 3.75 14.43 18.44
CA LEU A 342 4.81 15.39 18.79
C LEU A 342 5.31 15.20 20.23
N GLY A 343 4.39 15.04 21.19
CA GLY A 343 4.74 14.79 22.59
C GLY A 343 5.47 13.46 22.80
N GLN A 344 5.22 12.43 21.98
CA GLN A 344 5.98 11.18 22.00
C GLN A 344 7.41 11.38 21.49
N ILE A 345 7.60 12.14 20.41
CA ILE A 345 8.92 12.46 19.87
C ILE A 345 9.71 13.31 20.87
N GLU A 346 9.09 14.34 21.45
CA GLU A 346 9.70 15.22 22.46
C GLU A 346 10.09 14.43 23.72
N ALA A 347 9.17 13.63 24.28
CA ALA A 347 9.47 12.78 25.42
C ALA A 347 10.52 11.69 25.14
N LEU A 348 10.69 11.30 23.87
CA LEU A 348 11.76 10.41 23.46
C LEU A 348 13.09 11.17 23.41
N ILE A 349 13.15 12.35 22.79
CA ILE A 349 14.34 13.21 22.73
C ILE A 349 14.84 13.57 24.14
N ASP A 350 13.95 13.89 25.07
CA ASP A 350 14.29 14.23 26.46
C ASP A 350 15.04 13.12 27.19
N LYS A 351 14.82 11.85 26.80
CA LYS A 351 15.51 10.69 27.36
C LYS A 351 16.90 10.46 26.75
N SER A 352 17.32 11.30 25.81
CA SER A 352 18.60 11.21 25.07
C SER A 352 18.91 9.80 24.51
N PRO A 353 17.97 9.13 23.82
CA PRO A 353 18.23 7.82 23.22
C PRO A 353 19.15 7.94 21.99
N PRO A 354 19.67 6.81 21.48
CA PRO A 354 20.38 6.79 20.21
C PRO A 354 19.54 7.37 19.07
N VAL A 355 20.19 8.09 18.15
CA VAL A 355 19.51 8.83 17.07
C VAL A 355 18.71 7.91 16.14
N ASP A 356 19.17 6.68 15.91
CA ASP A 356 18.44 5.68 15.12
C ASP A 356 17.04 5.38 15.68
N ARG A 357 16.88 5.43 17.01
CA ARG A 357 15.59 5.20 17.67
C ARG A 357 14.64 6.38 17.46
N ILE A 358 15.17 7.60 17.46
CA ILE A 358 14.39 8.81 17.16
C ILE A 358 13.95 8.76 15.69
N ARG A 359 14.87 8.44 14.78
CA ARG A 359 14.59 8.28 13.34
C ARG A 359 13.48 7.26 13.10
N ALA A 360 13.58 6.08 13.70
CA ALA A 360 12.58 5.02 13.55
C ALA A 360 11.19 5.43 14.06
N LEU A 361 11.12 6.14 15.19
CA LEU A 361 9.83 6.63 15.71
C LEU A 361 9.22 7.69 14.77
N VAL A 362 10.02 8.63 14.26
CA VAL A 362 9.53 9.66 13.33
C VAL A 362 9.05 9.02 12.04
N GLU A 363 9.79 8.04 11.51
CA GLU A 363 9.39 7.29 10.31
C GLU A 363 8.07 6.53 10.51
N ASP A 364 7.89 5.88 11.66
CA ASP A 364 6.63 5.19 12.03
C ASP A 364 5.45 6.17 12.12
N ILE A 365 5.65 7.32 12.77
CA ILE A 365 4.62 8.37 12.89
C ILE A 365 4.24 8.96 11.53
N LEU A 366 5.22 9.23 10.66
CA LEU A 366 4.99 9.77 9.32
C LEU A 366 4.34 8.73 8.39
N SER A 367 4.58 7.44 8.62
CA SER A 367 3.98 6.34 7.86
C SER A 367 2.57 5.99 8.33
N THR A 368 2.11 6.53 9.47
CA THR A 368 0.79 6.25 10.01
C THR A 368 -0.27 7.07 9.27
N PRO A 369 -1.31 6.45 8.67
CA PRO A 369 -2.40 7.17 8.01
C PRO A 369 -3.09 8.15 8.96
N GLY A 370 -3.27 9.40 8.51
CA GLY A 370 -3.81 10.48 9.35
C GLY A 370 -2.86 10.96 10.46
N GLY A 371 -1.60 10.55 10.41
CA GLY A 371 -0.53 10.99 11.31
C GLY A 371 0.01 12.38 11.00
N LEU A 372 1.23 12.65 11.49
CA LEU A 372 1.86 13.95 11.30
C LEU A 372 2.33 14.14 9.85
N GLY A 373 2.17 15.34 9.29
CA GLY A 373 2.78 15.68 8.00
C GLY A 373 4.30 15.85 8.13
N GLY A 374 5.05 15.39 7.14
CA GLY A 374 6.51 15.61 7.09
C GLY A 374 6.92 17.08 7.03
N ASP A 375 5.99 17.96 6.65
CA ASP A 375 6.10 19.42 6.57
C ASP A 375 5.47 20.16 7.77
N ASP A 376 5.05 19.46 8.84
CA ASP A 376 4.52 20.13 10.04
C ASP A 376 5.61 21.04 10.66
N PRO A 377 5.37 22.38 10.78
CA PRO A 377 6.37 23.32 11.26
C PRO A 377 6.91 22.99 12.66
N ARG A 378 6.10 22.33 13.49
CA ARG A 378 6.50 21.95 14.86
C ARG A 378 7.45 20.76 14.82
N LEU A 379 7.19 19.79 13.95
CA LEU A 379 8.11 18.66 13.72
C LEU A 379 9.41 19.13 13.09
N VAL A 380 9.34 20.00 12.07
CA VAL A 380 10.50 20.61 11.43
C VAL A 380 11.39 21.28 12.47
N ARG A 381 10.80 22.09 13.37
CA ARG A 381 11.54 22.74 14.46
C ARG A 381 12.13 21.73 15.45
N LEU A 382 11.37 20.69 15.82
CA LEU A 382 11.80 19.66 16.78
C LEU A 382 12.94 18.80 16.23
N MET A 383 12.91 18.51 14.92
CA MET A 383 13.85 17.60 14.26
C MET A 383 15.07 18.29 13.65
N ARG A 384 15.12 19.63 13.65
CA ARG A 384 16.26 20.42 13.15
C ARG A 384 17.62 19.97 13.71
N PRO A 385 17.81 19.71 15.02
CA PRO A 385 19.10 19.25 15.54
C PRO A 385 19.56 17.87 15.03
N PHE A 386 18.63 17.09 14.47
CA PHE A 386 18.87 15.74 13.98
C PHE A 386 18.93 15.66 12.45
N ARG A 387 18.92 16.80 11.74
CA ARG A 387 18.81 16.90 10.27
C ARG A 387 19.73 15.95 9.51
N ASP A 388 21.00 15.89 9.89
CA ASP A 388 22.01 15.04 9.21
C ASP A 388 21.79 13.52 9.39
N HIS A 389 20.97 13.13 10.37
CA HIS A 389 20.65 11.73 10.66
C HIS A 389 19.33 11.26 10.00
N LEU A 390 18.57 12.18 9.39
CA LEU A 390 17.28 11.88 8.74
C LEU A 390 17.48 11.32 7.34
N SER A 391 18.02 10.10 7.22
CA SER A 391 18.15 9.39 5.94
C SER A 391 16.88 8.60 5.58
N GLY A 392 16.75 8.21 4.30
CA GLY A 392 15.60 7.42 3.81
C GLY A 392 14.56 8.23 3.02
N ALA A 393 13.76 7.52 2.21
CA ALA A 393 12.75 8.12 1.34
C ALA A 393 11.57 8.69 2.13
N ALA A 394 11.13 8.00 3.19
CA ALA A 394 10.03 8.44 4.06
C ALA A 394 10.31 9.79 4.76
N LEU A 395 11.58 10.08 5.05
CA LEU A 395 12.02 11.30 5.74
C LEU A 395 12.46 12.42 4.78
N SER A 396 12.44 12.17 3.46
CA SER A 396 12.89 13.15 2.46
C SER A 396 12.11 14.45 2.51
N LYS A 397 10.78 14.37 2.65
CA LYS A 397 9.88 15.54 2.77
C LYS A 397 10.24 16.39 3.99
N LEU A 398 10.47 15.74 5.15
CA LEU A 398 10.86 16.42 6.39
C LEU A 398 12.23 17.09 6.26
N ARG A 399 13.20 16.42 5.62
CA ARG A 399 14.53 17.00 5.37
C ARG A 399 14.44 18.26 4.51
N HIS A 400 13.68 18.20 3.42
CA HIS A 400 13.45 19.37 2.56
C HIS A 400 12.75 20.51 3.30
N ALA A 401 11.80 20.20 4.19
CA ALA A 401 11.13 21.22 5.01
C ALA A 401 12.08 21.85 6.04
N ILE A 402 13.02 21.07 6.62
CA ILE A 402 14.08 21.61 7.49
C ILE A 402 15.03 22.49 6.68
N ASP A 403 15.53 22.01 5.54
CA ASP A 403 16.43 22.77 4.67
C ASP A 403 15.79 24.08 4.20
N ALA A 404 14.50 24.06 3.84
CA ALA A 404 13.75 25.27 3.47
C ALA A 404 13.63 26.25 4.65
N ALA A 405 13.34 25.76 5.85
CA ALA A 405 13.24 26.59 7.06
C ALA A 405 14.60 27.12 7.57
N GLU A 406 15.71 26.46 7.21
CA GLU A 406 17.06 26.96 7.45
C GLU A 406 17.47 27.97 6.38
N ALA A 407 17.19 27.68 5.10
CA ALA A 407 17.40 28.60 4.00
C ALA A 407 16.60 29.90 4.17
N GLU A 408 15.37 29.85 4.68
CA GLU A 408 14.58 31.06 4.97
C GLU A 408 15.19 31.88 6.13
N LYS A 409 15.82 31.20 7.09
CA LYS A 409 16.51 31.87 8.21
C LYS A 409 17.84 32.48 7.79
N ASP A 410 18.56 31.82 6.88
CA ASP A 410 19.83 32.31 6.32
C ASP A 410 19.59 33.33 5.18
N ALA A 411 18.43 33.25 4.52
CA ALA A 411 17.95 34.21 3.53
C ALA A 411 17.13 35.34 4.15
N GLU A 412 16.98 35.40 5.48
CA GLU A 412 16.86 36.72 6.12
C GLU A 412 18.15 37.43 5.74
N PRO A 413 18.10 38.37 4.76
CA PRO A 413 19.30 38.91 4.16
C PRO A 413 20.16 39.44 5.29
N ASP A 414 21.39 38.94 5.38
CA ASP A 414 22.47 39.45 6.23
C ASP A 414 22.27 40.95 6.34
N PHE A 415 21.70 41.39 7.48
CA PHE A 415 20.94 42.63 7.62
C PHE A 415 21.58 43.73 6.77
N VAL A 416 21.12 43.88 5.52
CA VAL A 416 21.65 44.94 4.67
C VAL A 416 21.18 46.17 5.39
N GLU A 417 22.14 46.94 5.90
CA GLU A 417 21.92 48.14 6.69
C GLU A 417 21.33 49.19 5.75
N GLU A 418 20.09 48.96 5.34
CA GLU A 418 19.32 49.82 4.48
C GLU A 418 18.94 51.01 5.35
N LEU A 419 19.81 52.01 5.29
CA LEU A 419 19.59 53.30 5.92
C LEU A 419 18.22 53.81 5.47
N LEU A 420 17.48 54.40 6.42
CA LEU A 420 16.24 55.08 6.09
C LEU A 420 16.53 56.14 5.01
N PRO A 421 15.64 56.31 4.02
CA PRO A 421 15.80 57.34 2.99
C PRO A 421 16.09 58.71 3.61
N GLU A 422 17.02 59.48 3.03
CA GLU A 422 17.27 60.85 3.47
C GLU A 422 15.97 61.66 3.39
N GLY A 423 15.58 62.29 4.50
CA GLY A 423 14.33 63.06 4.60
C GLY A 423 13.06 62.22 4.77
N TRP A 424 13.16 60.98 5.25
CA TRP A 424 12.00 60.15 5.56
C TRP A 424 11.03 60.86 6.54
N PRO A 425 9.80 61.20 6.13
CA PRO A 425 8.99 62.20 6.84
C PRO A 425 8.47 61.71 8.20
N TRP A 426 8.37 60.41 8.42
CA TRP A 426 7.99 59.81 9.70
C TRP A 426 9.08 59.94 10.78
N HIS A 427 10.32 60.30 10.42
CA HIS A 427 11.40 60.44 11.38
C HIS A 427 11.08 61.50 12.45
N ALA A 428 10.53 62.66 12.05
CA ALA A 428 10.11 63.71 12.99
C ALA A 428 8.95 63.27 13.89
N VAL A 429 8.02 62.46 13.36
CA VAL A 429 6.91 61.90 14.13
C VAL A 429 7.42 60.94 15.20
N LEU A 430 8.34 60.04 14.83
CA LEU A 430 8.92 59.05 15.75
C LEU A 430 9.75 59.71 16.86
N GLN A 431 10.57 60.71 16.52
CA GLN A 431 11.38 61.45 17.50
C GLN A 431 10.57 62.09 18.62
N ASN A 432 9.31 62.44 18.35
CA ASN A 432 8.40 63.04 19.34
C ASN A 432 7.41 62.03 19.92
N SER A 433 7.51 60.75 19.56
CA SER A 433 6.57 59.70 19.96
C SER A 433 7.18 58.73 20.96
N ARG A 434 6.34 58.25 21.89
CA ARG A 434 6.64 57.12 22.75
C ARG A 434 6.21 55.83 22.06
N VAL A 435 7.18 55.05 21.60
CA VAL A 435 6.98 53.84 20.81
C VAL A 435 7.15 52.61 21.70
N VAL A 436 6.18 51.70 21.67
CA VAL A 436 6.27 50.39 22.34
C VAL A 436 6.19 49.28 21.29
N MET A 437 7.14 48.35 21.29
CA MET A 437 7.11 47.17 20.43
C MET A 437 6.76 45.93 21.24
N VAL A 438 5.88 45.08 20.71
CA VAL A 438 5.35 43.90 21.41
C VAL A 438 5.54 42.65 20.56
N GLY A 439 6.08 41.60 21.18
CA GLY A 439 6.38 40.32 20.53
C GLY A 439 7.86 40.12 20.27
N GLY A 440 8.24 38.96 19.72
CA GLY A 440 9.63 38.60 19.46
C GLY A 440 10.47 38.34 20.71
N ASP A 441 11.74 38.04 20.50
CA ASP A 441 12.75 37.94 21.55
C ASP A 441 13.60 39.21 21.57
N THR A 442 13.80 39.80 22.74
CA THR A 442 14.52 41.07 22.90
C THR A 442 16.02 40.81 22.82
N ARG A 443 16.55 40.83 21.60
CA ARG A 443 18.01 40.86 21.40
C ARG A 443 18.50 42.29 21.58
N SER A 444 19.38 42.50 22.55
CA SER A 444 19.94 43.83 22.87
C SER A 444 20.51 44.55 21.66
N GLU A 445 21.18 43.82 20.76
CA GLU A 445 21.72 44.38 19.51
C GLU A 445 20.63 44.84 18.54
N ALA A 446 19.55 44.07 18.39
CA ALA A 446 18.45 44.44 17.52
C ALA A 446 17.69 45.64 18.08
N GLN A 447 17.47 45.69 19.39
CA GLN A 447 16.88 46.82 20.07
C GLN A 447 17.72 48.09 19.86
N ALA A 448 19.03 48.04 20.18
CA ALA A 448 19.93 49.17 20.02
C ALA A 448 19.98 49.68 18.58
N ARG A 449 19.92 48.78 17.60
CA ARG A 449 19.87 49.12 16.18
C ARG A 449 18.57 49.83 15.81
N ILE A 450 17.41 49.31 16.22
CA ILE A 450 16.11 49.95 15.96
C ILE A 450 16.07 51.34 16.61
N GLU A 451 16.52 51.46 17.86
CA GLU A 451 16.63 52.75 18.55
C GLU A 451 17.56 53.73 17.83
N ASN A 452 18.72 53.27 17.36
CA ASN A 452 19.68 54.12 16.65
C ASN A 452 19.18 54.60 15.29
N ILE A 453 18.48 53.75 14.55
CA ILE A 453 17.99 54.03 13.19
C ILE A 453 16.73 54.89 13.22
N PHE A 454 15.71 54.49 14.00
CA PHE A 454 14.42 55.18 14.03
C PHE A 454 14.37 56.36 15.02
N ARG A 455 15.28 56.38 16.00
CA ARG A 455 15.44 57.44 17.01
C ARG A 455 14.12 57.92 17.63
N PRO A 456 13.27 57.00 18.14
CA PRO A 456 12.03 57.41 18.77
C PRO A 456 12.30 58.23 20.04
N GLY A 457 11.36 59.09 20.42
CA GLY A 457 11.48 59.90 21.64
C GLY A 457 11.58 59.05 22.92
N SER A 458 10.90 57.91 22.93
CA SER A 458 11.18 56.81 23.86
C SER A 458 10.88 55.48 23.20
N PHE A 459 11.69 54.45 23.48
CA PHE A 459 11.46 53.09 23.01
C PHE A 459 11.35 52.11 24.18
N GLU A 460 10.39 51.18 24.10
CA GLU A 460 10.25 50.07 25.02
C GLU A 460 9.89 48.81 24.22
N TRP A 461 10.60 47.72 24.45
CA TRP A 461 10.30 46.43 23.83
C TRP A 461 9.80 45.44 24.88
N ILE A 462 8.55 45.01 24.75
CA ILE A 462 7.92 44.02 25.61
C ILE A 462 8.01 42.64 24.93
N PRO A 463 8.91 41.74 25.39
CA PRO A 463 8.99 40.39 24.85
C PRO A 463 7.73 39.60 25.22
N VAL A 464 7.24 38.77 24.30
CA VAL A 464 6.11 37.87 24.57
C VAL A 464 6.57 36.45 24.26
N LYS A 465 6.81 35.67 25.32
CA LYS A 465 6.99 34.21 25.22
C LYS A 465 5.62 33.55 25.34
N LYS A 466 5.36 32.48 24.59
CA LYS A 466 4.04 31.81 24.56
C LYS A 466 3.55 31.50 25.99
N GLY A 467 2.51 32.22 26.43
CA GLY A 467 1.84 32.03 27.72
C GLY A 467 2.36 32.89 28.88
N GLU A 468 3.59 33.40 28.80
CA GLU A 468 4.18 34.29 29.79
C GLU A 468 4.01 35.75 29.31
N ASN A 469 3.84 36.70 30.22
CA ASN A 469 3.73 38.15 29.95
C ASN A 469 2.35 38.71 29.53
N MET A 470 1.26 37.95 29.59
CA MET A 470 -0.10 38.50 29.36
C MET A 470 -0.44 39.68 30.31
N ARG A 471 0.12 39.68 31.52
CA ARG A 471 -0.02 40.77 32.49
C ARG A 471 0.64 42.08 31.99
N GLN A 472 1.75 41.98 31.27
CA GLN A 472 2.43 43.14 30.69
C GLN A 472 1.62 43.71 29.50
N VAL A 473 1.06 42.84 28.67
CA VAL A 473 0.13 43.23 27.59
C VAL A 473 -1.10 43.95 28.16
N GLN A 474 -1.68 43.45 29.26
CA GLN A 474 -2.76 44.13 29.98
C GLN A 474 -2.36 45.51 30.52
N ALA A 475 -1.16 45.61 31.12
CA ALA A 475 -0.64 46.88 31.59
C ALA A 475 -0.41 47.88 30.45
N LEU A 476 0.07 47.41 29.29
CA LEU A 476 0.24 48.22 28.08
C LEU A 476 -1.12 48.72 27.57
N ALA A 477 -2.13 47.86 27.47
CA ALA A 477 -3.49 48.28 27.08
C ALA A 477 -4.04 49.40 27.98
N GLY A 478 -3.80 49.32 29.30
CA GLY A 478 -4.14 50.40 30.24
C GLY A 478 -3.33 51.68 30.03
N ARG A 479 -2.05 51.57 29.65
CA ARG A 479 -1.17 52.70 29.30
C ARG A 479 -1.60 53.39 28.01
N MET A 480 -2.07 52.64 27.01
CA MET A 480 -2.61 53.17 25.75
C MET A 480 -3.84 54.05 26.02
N GLN A 481 -4.79 53.55 26.83
CA GLN A 481 -6.00 54.29 27.19
C GLN A 481 -5.73 55.58 27.97
N LYS A 482 -4.65 55.61 28.77
CA LYS A 482 -4.21 56.82 29.49
C LYS A 482 -3.45 57.82 28.62
N GLY A 483 -3.21 57.50 27.34
CA GLY A 483 -2.41 58.34 26.45
C GLY A 483 -0.94 58.41 26.85
N SER A 484 -0.39 57.35 27.46
CA SER A 484 1.02 57.28 27.86
C SER A 484 1.94 56.65 26.81
N VAL A 485 1.36 56.19 25.71
CA VAL A 485 2.03 55.57 24.56
C VAL A 485 1.41 56.19 23.31
N ASP A 486 2.23 56.42 22.28
CA ASP A 486 1.80 57.12 21.07
C ASP A 486 1.68 56.17 19.87
N ILE A 487 2.59 55.20 19.79
CA ILE A 487 2.66 54.20 18.72
C ILE A 487 2.93 52.82 19.35
N VAL A 488 2.18 51.81 18.93
CA VAL A 488 2.42 50.41 19.32
C VAL A 488 2.71 49.57 18.08
N ILE A 489 3.86 48.91 18.06
CA ILE A 489 4.28 48.02 16.97
C ILE A 489 4.05 46.58 17.41
N LEU A 490 3.25 45.83 16.64
CA LEU A 490 2.92 44.42 16.90
C LEU A 490 3.67 43.50 15.94
N LEU A 491 4.52 42.63 16.51
CA LEU A 491 5.17 41.55 15.76
C LEU A 491 4.24 40.33 15.75
N THR A 492 3.35 40.26 14.75
CA THR A 492 2.18 39.38 14.76
C THR A 492 2.54 37.90 14.79
N ASP A 493 3.65 37.49 14.18
CA ASP A 493 4.16 36.10 14.19
C ASP A 493 4.48 35.57 15.60
N PHE A 494 4.76 36.48 16.54
CA PHE A 494 5.17 36.13 17.90
C PHE A 494 4.06 36.37 18.92
N LEU A 495 2.93 36.94 18.51
CA LEU A 495 1.82 37.30 19.38
C LEU A 495 0.70 36.27 19.29
N SER A 496 0.19 35.83 20.44
CA SER A 496 -1.06 35.06 20.47
C SER A 496 -2.23 35.93 20.01
N HIS A 497 -3.21 35.35 19.30
CA HIS A 497 -4.44 36.04 18.89
C HIS A 497 -5.08 36.86 20.03
N LYS A 498 -5.20 36.25 21.22
CA LYS A 498 -5.75 36.91 22.41
C LYS A 498 -5.02 38.20 22.81
N ALA A 499 -3.69 38.24 22.71
CA ALA A 499 -2.92 39.42 23.03
C ALA A 499 -3.09 40.51 21.97
N SER A 500 -3.15 40.12 20.69
CA SER A 500 -3.42 41.03 19.57
C SER A 500 -4.79 41.67 19.72
N ASP A 501 -5.86 40.88 19.91
CA ASP A 501 -7.23 41.36 20.05
C ASP A 501 -7.35 42.40 21.17
N GLN A 502 -6.70 42.12 22.30
CA GLN A 502 -6.72 43.02 23.44
C GLN A 502 -6.06 44.39 23.14
N LEU A 503 -4.95 44.40 22.40
CA LEU A 503 -4.26 45.64 22.04
C LEU A 503 -5.02 46.40 20.96
N THR A 504 -5.60 45.69 19.98
CA THR A 504 -6.48 46.28 18.96
C THR A 504 -7.71 46.94 19.60
N ASP A 505 -8.36 46.28 20.56
CA ASP A 505 -9.49 46.83 21.32
C ASP A 505 -9.11 48.08 22.12
N ALA A 506 -7.89 48.11 22.68
CA ALA A 506 -7.38 49.25 23.42
C ALA A 506 -7.03 50.43 22.49
N ALA A 507 -6.47 50.15 21.31
CA ALA A 507 -6.19 51.15 20.28
C ALA A 507 -7.47 51.80 19.77
N GLY A 508 -8.53 51.02 19.51
CA GLY A 508 -9.82 51.56 19.07
C GLY A 508 -10.51 52.51 20.07
N LYS A 509 -10.09 52.50 21.34
CA LYS A 509 -10.59 53.39 22.41
C LYS A 509 -9.64 54.54 22.75
N SER A 510 -8.49 54.62 22.08
CA SER A 510 -7.46 55.63 22.34
C SER A 510 -7.00 56.27 21.04
N SER A 511 -6.09 57.25 21.12
CA SER A 511 -5.48 57.89 19.95
C SER A 511 -4.13 57.26 19.58
N VAL A 512 -3.92 56.00 19.96
CA VAL A 512 -2.67 55.27 19.72
C VAL A 512 -2.69 54.69 18.32
N GLU A 513 -1.65 54.96 17.53
CA GLU A 513 -1.49 54.34 16.22
C GLU A 513 -0.90 52.94 16.38
N LEU A 514 -1.54 51.95 15.76
CA LEU A 514 -1.18 50.56 15.89
C LEU A 514 -0.58 50.05 14.57
N VAL A 515 0.70 49.67 14.62
CA VAL A 515 1.49 49.22 13.47
C VAL A 515 1.58 47.70 13.50
N TYR A 516 1.16 47.04 12.42
CA TYR A 516 1.27 45.59 12.28
C TYR A 516 2.48 45.21 11.42
N CYS A 517 3.37 44.37 11.96
CA CYS A 517 4.52 43.82 11.25
C CYS A 517 4.40 42.29 11.19
N ASN A 518 4.14 41.79 9.99
CA ASN A 518 3.83 40.37 9.72
C ASN A 518 5.03 39.50 9.36
N ARG A 519 6.24 40.08 9.29
CA ARG A 519 7.46 39.37 8.85
C ARG A 519 8.67 39.88 9.61
N GLY A 520 8.83 39.43 10.85
CA GLY A 520 9.98 39.82 11.68
C GLY A 520 10.03 41.31 12.03
N TYR A 521 11.21 41.77 12.45
CA TYR A 521 11.47 43.14 12.96
C TYR A 521 12.67 43.81 12.26
N GLY A 522 12.89 43.51 10.98
CA GLY A 522 13.91 44.19 10.17
C GLY A 522 13.54 45.66 9.88
N VAL A 523 14.54 46.49 9.59
CA VAL A 523 14.38 47.95 9.38
C VAL A 523 13.40 48.24 8.24
N ALA A 524 13.50 47.51 7.13
CA ALA A 524 12.60 47.68 5.98
C ALA A 524 11.15 47.37 6.35
N GLN A 525 10.89 46.29 7.10
CA GLN A 525 9.54 45.88 7.49
C GLN A 525 8.94 46.82 8.54
N LEU A 526 9.76 47.30 9.48
CA LEU A 526 9.35 48.32 10.44
C LEU A 526 9.05 49.66 9.75
N ARG A 527 9.88 50.07 8.79
CA ARG A 527 9.66 51.26 7.96
C ARG A 527 8.34 51.16 7.21
N GLU A 528 8.12 50.08 6.47
CA GLU A 528 6.89 49.83 5.72
C GLU A 528 5.66 49.81 6.65
N GLY A 529 5.76 49.16 7.81
CA GLY A 529 4.69 49.18 8.81
C GLY A 529 4.36 50.60 9.28
N ILE A 530 5.38 51.39 9.60
CA ILE A 530 5.19 52.78 10.05
C ILE A 530 4.56 53.63 8.95
N GLU A 531 5.02 53.50 7.70
CA GLU A 531 4.47 54.22 6.54
C GLU A 531 2.98 53.91 6.32
N ASN A 532 2.60 52.65 6.49
CA ASN A 532 1.24 52.19 6.23
C ASN A 532 0.24 52.59 7.33
N PHE A 533 0.68 52.69 8.58
CA PHE A 533 -0.23 52.81 9.73
C PHE A 533 -0.09 54.13 10.51
N VAL A 534 1.04 54.84 10.44
CA VAL A 534 1.24 56.08 11.19
C VAL A 534 0.91 57.29 10.31
N LYS A 535 -0.01 58.13 10.78
CA LYS A 535 -0.43 59.36 10.07
C LYS A 535 0.58 60.49 10.25
N LEU A 536 0.88 61.22 9.17
CA LEU A 536 1.85 62.32 9.16
C LEU A 536 1.35 63.61 9.84
N ASP A 537 0.03 63.86 9.86
CA ASP A 537 -0.60 65.08 10.40
C ASP A 537 -0.30 65.38 11.89
N ARG A 538 0.39 64.45 12.58
CA ARG A 538 0.75 64.59 13.98
C ARG A 538 1.92 65.54 14.21
N ALA A 539 2.85 65.67 13.25
CA ALA A 539 4.00 66.56 13.39
C ALA A 539 3.56 68.03 13.54
N GLU A 540 2.53 68.45 12.81
CA GLU A 540 2.03 69.83 12.82
C GLU A 540 1.32 70.22 14.13
N ARG A 541 0.84 69.24 14.92
CA ARG A 541 0.10 69.49 16.17
C ARG A 541 0.99 69.57 17.42
N SER A 542 2.27 69.21 17.32
CA SER A 542 3.19 69.23 18.46
C SER A 542 3.89 70.58 18.65
N GLU A 543 3.81 71.49 17.67
CA GLU A 543 4.41 72.83 17.73
C GLU A 543 3.43 73.93 18.18
N ALA A 544 2.17 73.58 18.47
CA ALA A 544 1.14 74.47 19.02
C ALA A 544 0.84 74.11 20.48
#